data_AF-J4V7N8-F1
#
_entry.id   AF-J4V7N8-F1
#
_cell.length_a   1.000
_cell.length_b   1.000
_cell.length_c   1.000
_cell.angle_alpha   90.00
_cell.angle_beta   90.00
_cell.angle_gamma   90.00
#
_symmetry.space_group_name_H-M   'P 1'
#
loop_
_entity.id
_entity.type
_entity.pdbx_description
1 polymer ?
#
loop_
_entity_poly.entity_id
_entity_poly.type
_entity_poly.pdbx_seq_one_letter_code
_entity_poly.pdbx_strand_id
1 'polypeptide(L)'
;MKKFIILLAFSVQIFAISGADIQGWFNGGEFKKVCSSQTENFLKDSSNEELISLYGMACLRIHEINRLALPISKLVRSKNARENAAYFADILLKKKLLYYALVDDVDISYARLPRSDYILSFIFDKFVKKEYIQDIDIYIFKEPNSDTHYELSVSQEKDIPKLVLKIFKNDELKSQIEYW
;
A
#
# COMPACT_ATOMS: atom_id res chain seq x y z
N MET A 1 20.02 56.63 -24.43
CA MET A 1 18.76 55.84 -24.40
C MET A 1 18.92 54.61 -25.27
N LYS A 2 18.91 53.40 -24.70
CA LYS A 2 18.28 52.18 -25.26
C LYS A 2 18.53 51.04 -24.27
N LYS A 3 17.50 50.75 -23.46
CA LYS A 3 17.46 49.60 -22.55
C LYS A 3 17.34 48.34 -23.42
N PHE A 4 18.37 47.51 -23.45
CA PHE A 4 18.26 46.14 -23.97
C PHE A 4 17.65 45.28 -22.86
N ILE A 5 16.36 44.99 -22.97
CA ILE A 5 15.70 43.99 -22.14
C ILE A 5 15.98 42.64 -22.80
N ILE A 6 16.95 41.90 -22.26
CA ILE A 6 17.18 40.50 -22.63
C ILE A 6 16.10 39.68 -21.91
N LEU A 7 15.08 39.26 -22.65
CA LEU A 7 14.04 38.36 -22.17
C LEU A 7 14.60 36.93 -22.21
N LEU A 8 15.13 36.46 -21.08
CA LEU A 8 15.62 35.08 -20.94
C LEU A 8 14.39 34.15 -20.82
N ALA A 9 13.94 33.58 -21.92
CA ALA A 9 12.89 32.56 -21.93
C ALA A 9 13.45 31.25 -21.34
N PHE A 10 13.29 31.08 -20.03
CA PHE A 10 13.55 29.80 -19.36
C PHE A 10 12.46 28.81 -19.79
N SER A 11 12.75 28.00 -20.81
CA SER A 11 11.88 26.88 -21.16
C SER A 11 11.99 25.83 -20.06
N VAL A 12 11.05 25.85 -19.11
CA VAL A 12 10.90 24.75 -18.15
C VAL A 12 10.44 23.54 -18.96
N GLN A 13 11.35 22.59 -19.19
CA GLN A 13 10.98 21.31 -19.78
C GLN A 13 10.18 20.55 -18.71
N ILE A 14 8.86 20.60 -18.83
CA ILE A 14 7.98 19.74 -18.04
C ILE A 14 8.10 18.35 -18.67
N PHE A 15 8.91 17.48 -18.07
CA PHE A 15 8.97 16.08 -18.46
C PHE A 15 7.62 15.44 -18.18
N ALA A 16 6.85 15.18 -19.24
CA ALA A 16 5.59 14.44 -19.15
C ALA A 16 5.91 12.95 -18.92
N ILE A 17 5.30 12.36 -17.89
CA ILE A 17 5.40 10.92 -17.63
C ILE A 17 4.73 10.17 -18.78
N SER A 18 5.38 9.12 -19.27
CA SER A 18 4.84 8.22 -20.29
C SER A 18 4.59 6.82 -19.72
N GLY A 19 3.83 6.01 -20.46
CA GLY A 19 3.65 4.59 -20.12
C GLY A 19 4.96 3.80 -20.14
N ALA A 20 5.90 4.16 -21.01
CA ALA A 20 7.22 3.52 -21.09
C ALA A 20 8.06 3.81 -19.83
N ASP A 21 7.96 5.02 -19.28
CA ASP A 21 8.63 5.37 -18.02
C ASP A 21 8.11 4.52 -16.87
N ILE A 22 6.79 4.35 -16.76
CA ILE A 22 6.16 3.54 -15.72
C ILE A 22 6.62 2.09 -15.80
N GLN A 23 6.63 1.51 -17.01
CA GLN A 23 7.14 0.15 -17.23
C GLN A 23 8.64 0.04 -16.88
N GLY A 24 9.45 1.01 -17.33
CA GLY A 24 10.88 1.06 -17.05
C GLY A 24 11.18 1.13 -15.55
N TRP A 25 10.52 2.04 -14.82
CA TRP A 25 10.65 2.15 -13.37
C TRP A 25 10.21 0.88 -12.65
N PHE A 26 9.12 0.25 -13.08
CA PHE A 26 8.65 -0.98 -12.46
C PHE A 26 9.67 -2.11 -12.62
N ASN A 27 10.16 -2.31 -13.85
CA ASN A 27 11.16 -3.34 -14.16
C ASN A 27 12.51 -3.06 -13.49
N GLY A 28 12.85 -1.78 -13.29
CA GLY A 28 14.03 -1.35 -12.53
C GLY A 28 13.89 -1.40 -11.01
N GLY A 29 12.74 -1.83 -10.48
CA GLY A 29 12.49 -1.87 -9.03
C GLY A 29 12.25 -0.50 -8.37
N GLU A 30 12.05 0.54 -9.17
CA GLU A 30 11.82 1.92 -8.73
C GLU A 30 10.35 2.13 -8.30
N PHE A 31 9.85 1.28 -7.39
CA PHE A 31 8.45 1.23 -7.01
C PHE A 31 7.92 2.53 -6.41
N LYS A 32 8.78 3.33 -5.75
CA LYS A 32 8.41 4.67 -5.26
C LYS A 32 8.07 5.65 -6.40
N LYS A 33 8.74 5.56 -7.55
CA LYS A 33 8.40 6.39 -8.72
C LYS A 33 7.10 5.94 -9.36
N VAL A 34 6.91 4.63 -9.48
CA VAL A 34 5.67 4.05 -9.99
C VAL A 34 4.49 4.42 -9.09
N CYS A 35 4.58 4.23 -7.77
CA CYS A 35 3.54 4.59 -6.82
C CYS A 35 3.59 6.07 -6.37
N SER A 36 3.94 6.98 -7.28
CA SER A 36 3.98 8.41 -6.98
C SER A 36 2.64 9.08 -7.30
N SER A 37 2.40 10.27 -6.71
CA SER A 37 1.20 11.07 -7.03
C SER A 37 1.22 11.56 -8.49
N GLN A 38 2.39 11.76 -9.08
CA GLN A 38 2.54 12.13 -10.48
C GLN A 38 2.07 10.99 -11.39
N THR A 39 2.52 9.77 -11.13
CA THR A 39 2.06 8.58 -11.88
C THR A 39 0.57 8.34 -11.65
N GLU A 40 0.07 8.49 -10.43
CA GLU A 40 -1.36 8.38 -10.12
C GLU A 40 -2.18 9.36 -10.96
N ASN A 41 -1.77 10.63 -11.02
CA ASN A 41 -2.44 11.65 -11.82
C ASN A 41 -2.42 11.33 -13.32
N PHE A 42 -1.30 10.83 -13.84
CA PHE A 42 -1.23 10.33 -15.22
C PHE A 42 -2.21 9.17 -15.47
N LEU A 43 -2.35 8.26 -14.51
CA LEU A 43 -3.20 7.08 -14.64
C LEU A 43 -4.69 7.35 -14.38
N LYS A 44 -5.06 8.46 -13.72
CA LYS A 44 -6.46 8.85 -13.49
C LYS A 44 -7.28 8.92 -14.77
N ASP A 45 -6.68 9.37 -15.86
CA ASP A 45 -7.36 9.48 -17.16
C ASP A 45 -6.98 8.34 -18.13
N SER A 46 -6.00 7.51 -17.78
CA SER A 46 -5.56 6.39 -18.61
C SER A 46 -6.55 5.22 -18.60
N SER A 47 -6.78 4.59 -19.76
CA SER A 47 -7.55 3.34 -19.83
C SER A 47 -6.65 2.09 -19.94
N ASN A 48 -5.34 2.24 -19.74
CA ASN A 48 -4.39 1.14 -19.87
C ASN A 48 -4.33 0.31 -18.56
N GLU A 49 -5.06 -0.81 -18.54
CA GLU A 49 -5.17 -1.69 -17.37
C GLU A 49 -3.84 -2.34 -16.96
N GLU A 50 -2.90 -2.50 -17.88
CA GLU A 50 -1.58 -3.04 -17.57
C GLU A 50 -0.79 -2.05 -16.71
N LEU A 51 -0.68 -0.79 -17.15
CA LEU A 51 0.00 0.27 -16.38
C LEU A 51 -0.66 0.51 -15.02
N ILE A 52 -1.98 0.46 -14.96
CA ILE A 52 -2.74 0.59 -13.70
C ILE A 52 -2.46 -0.60 -12.77
N SER A 53 -2.31 -1.81 -13.30
CA SER A 53 -1.92 -2.98 -12.52
C SER A 53 -0.49 -2.84 -11.98
N LEU A 54 0.47 -2.38 -12.80
CA LEU A 54 1.84 -2.10 -12.35
C LEU A 54 1.86 -1.07 -11.21
N TYR A 55 1.02 -0.03 -11.32
CA TYR A 55 0.84 0.96 -10.26
C TYR A 55 0.38 0.34 -8.95
N GLY A 56 -0.72 -0.45 -8.98
CA GLY A 56 -1.22 -1.13 -7.78
C GLY A 56 -0.20 -2.07 -7.14
N MET A 57 0.49 -2.87 -7.97
CA MET A 57 1.55 -3.78 -7.50
C MET A 57 2.73 -3.02 -6.88
N ALA A 58 3.15 -1.91 -7.48
CA ALA A 58 4.22 -1.08 -6.92
C ALA A 58 3.82 -0.48 -5.57
N CYS A 59 2.58 0.01 -5.44
CA CYS A 59 2.08 0.55 -4.18
C CYS A 59 2.03 -0.48 -3.07
N LEU A 60 1.65 -1.73 -3.36
CA LEU A 60 1.73 -2.82 -2.38
C LEU A 60 3.16 -3.09 -1.92
N ARG A 61 4.13 -3.12 -2.84
CA ARG A 61 5.54 -3.38 -2.50
C ARG A 61 6.16 -2.32 -1.58
N ILE A 62 5.62 -1.10 -1.59
CA ILE A 62 6.07 -0.03 -0.70
C ILE A 62 5.05 0.29 0.40
N HIS A 63 4.05 -0.56 0.59
CA HIS A 63 3.02 -0.47 1.63
C HIS A 63 2.11 0.78 1.57
N GLU A 64 2.02 1.43 0.41
CA GLU A 64 1.13 2.58 0.13
C GLU A 64 -0.29 2.11 -0.22
N ILE A 65 -0.92 1.32 0.67
CA ILE A 65 -2.17 0.60 0.39
C ILE A 65 -3.34 1.56 0.06
N ASN A 66 -3.36 2.79 0.59
CA ASN A 66 -4.44 3.75 0.29
C ASN A 66 -4.55 4.09 -1.19
N ARG A 67 -3.42 4.08 -1.91
CA ARG A 67 -3.37 4.37 -3.34
C ARG A 67 -4.01 3.28 -4.20
N LEU A 68 -4.33 2.11 -3.62
CA LEU A 68 -5.03 1.04 -4.32
C LEU A 68 -6.47 1.40 -4.70
N ALA A 69 -7.06 2.46 -4.13
CA ALA A 69 -8.39 2.92 -4.52
C ALA A 69 -8.50 3.18 -6.04
N LEU A 70 -7.46 3.77 -6.64
CA LEU A 70 -7.42 4.01 -8.08
C LEU A 70 -7.47 2.71 -8.89
N PRO A 71 -6.51 1.75 -8.76
CA PRO A 71 -6.54 0.52 -9.54
C PRO A 71 -7.79 -0.32 -9.27
N ILE A 72 -8.30 -0.39 -8.02
CA ILE A 72 -9.54 -1.11 -7.70
C ILE A 72 -10.70 -0.60 -8.56
N SER A 73 -10.85 0.73 -8.68
CA SER A 73 -11.97 1.33 -9.42
C SER A 73 -11.86 1.18 -10.95
N LYS A 74 -10.65 1.02 -11.49
CA LYS A 74 -10.40 1.09 -12.93
C LYS A 74 -10.19 -0.26 -13.62
N LEU A 75 -9.76 -1.27 -12.88
CA LEU A 75 -9.40 -2.58 -13.43
C LEU A 75 -10.63 -3.49 -13.57
N VAL A 76 -11.36 -3.38 -14.69
CA VAL A 76 -12.69 -4.03 -14.86
C VAL A 76 -12.87 -4.79 -16.16
N ARG A 77 -12.09 -4.49 -17.21
CA ARG A 77 -12.34 -4.94 -18.58
C ARG A 77 -11.84 -6.36 -18.80
N SER A 78 -10.56 -6.61 -18.54
CA SER A 78 -9.95 -7.93 -18.73
C SER A 78 -10.12 -8.83 -17.50
N LYS A 79 -9.98 -10.14 -17.68
CA LYS A 79 -10.00 -11.12 -16.58
C LYS A 79 -8.88 -10.82 -15.57
N ASN A 80 -7.63 -10.68 -16.05
CA ASN A 80 -6.49 -10.35 -15.19
C ASN A 80 -6.68 -9.02 -14.45
N ALA A 81 -7.26 -7.99 -15.10
CA ALA A 81 -7.56 -6.74 -14.43
C ALA A 81 -8.55 -6.94 -13.28
N ARG A 82 -9.65 -7.66 -13.49
CA ARG A 82 -10.61 -7.96 -12.41
C ARG A 82 -10.01 -8.79 -11.28
N GLU A 83 -9.12 -9.73 -11.60
CA GLU A 83 -8.38 -10.50 -10.58
C GLU A 83 -7.48 -9.59 -9.73
N ASN A 84 -6.72 -8.70 -10.37
CA ASN A 84 -5.91 -7.70 -9.67
C ASN A 84 -6.77 -6.75 -8.83
N ALA A 85 -7.90 -6.27 -9.37
CA ALA A 85 -8.83 -5.40 -8.65
C ALA A 85 -9.35 -6.07 -7.37
N ALA A 86 -9.77 -7.34 -7.47
CA ALA A 86 -10.24 -8.11 -6.33
C ALA A 86 -9.14 -8.32 -5.28
N TYR A 87 -7.92 -8.65 -5.71
CA TYR A 87 -6.76 -8.79 -4.84
C TYR A 87 -6.42 -7.47 -4.11
N PHE A 88 -6.41 -6.34 -4.81
CA PHE A 88 -6.17 -5.03 -4.21
C PHE A 88 -7.28 -4.62 -3.24
N ALA A 89 -8.54 -4.87 -3.59
CA ALA A 89 -9.69 -4.56 -2.74
C ALA A 89 -9.67 -5.38 -1.46
N ASP A 90 -9.33 -6.66 -1.57
CA ASP A 90 -9.16 -7.56 -0.43
C ASP A 90 -8.12 -7.03 0.58
N ILE A 91 -6.93 -6.63 0.10
CA ILE A 91 -5.88 -6.07 0.96
C ILE A 91 -6.30 -4.74 1.61
N LEU A 92 -6.88 -3.83 0.82
CA LEU A 92 -7.35 -2.54 1.34
C LEU A 92 -8.45 -2.72 2.40
N LEU A 93 -9.38 -3.64 2.18
CA LEU A 93 -10.46 -3.93 3.11
C LEU A 93 -9.93 -4.54 4.42
N LYS A 94 -9.01 -5.51 4.35
CA LYS A 94 -8.34 -6.05 5.55
C LYS A 94 -7.69 -4.97 6.39
N LYS A 95 -6.98 -4.04 5.74
CA LYS A 95 -6.36 -2.90 6.41
C LYS A 95 -7.40 -2.03 7.11
N LYS A 96 -8.51 -1.71 6.44
CA LYS A 96 -9.60 -0.88 7.00
C LYS A 96 -10.30 -1.56 8.18
N LEU A 97 -10.53 -2.87 8.10
CA LEU A 97 -11.12 -3.64 9.19
C LEU A 97 -10.18 -3.75 10.40
N LEU A 98 -8.89 -4.00 10.19
CA LEU A 98 -7.91 -3.96 11.29
C LEU A 98 -7.88 -2.59 11.95
N TYR A 99 -7.91 -1.51 11.15
CA TYR A 99 -7.96 -0.15 11.67
C TYR A 99 -9.19 0.07 12.54
N TYR A 100 -10.37 -0.29 12.03
CA TYR A 100 -11.64 -0.19 12.74
C TYR A 100 -11.63 -0.99 14.04
N ALA A 101 -11.08 -2.20 14.03
CA ALA A 101 -11.00 -3.06 15.21
C ALA A 101 -10.06 -2.51 16.28
N LEU A 102 -8.88 -2.01 15.87
CA LEU A 102 -7.81 -1.61 16.79
C LEU A 102 -7.98 -0.18 17.30
N VAL A 103 -8.60 0.70 16.52
CA VAL A 103 -8.81 2.10 16.88
C VAL A 103 -10.15 2.29 17.59
N ASP A 104 -11.21 1.63 17.10
CA ASP A 104 -12.58 1.84 17.58
C ASP A 104 -13.11 0.68 18.45
N ASP A 105 -12.25 -0.28 18.83
CA ASP A 105 -12.57 -1.45 19.66
C ASP A 105 -13.75 -2.28 19.12
N VAL A 106 -13.80 -2.48 17.80
CA VAL A 106 -14.90 -3.21 17.14
C VAL A 106 -14.54 -4.65 16.85
N ASP A 107 -15.42 -5.58 17.26
CA ASP A 107 -15.29 -6.99 16.95
C ASP A 107 -15.48 -7.24 15.44
N ILE A 108 -14.41 -7.66 14.78
CA ILE A 108 -14.40 -8.07 13.36
C ILE A 108 -14.23 -9.59 13.19
N SER A 109 -14.39 -10.39 14.24
CA SER A 109 -14.21 -11.85 14.21
C SER A 109 -15.20 -12.57 13.26
N TYR A 110 -16.27 -11.89 12.86
CA TYR A 110 -17.23 -12.34 11.85
C TYR A 110 -16.67 -12.28 10.43
N ALA A 111 -15.66 -11.45 10.16
CA ALA A 111 -15.19 -11.19 8.81
C ALA A 111 -14.49 -12.42 8.21
N ARG A 112 -14.82 -12.74 6.96
CA ARG A 112 -14.22 -13.82 6.17
C ARG A 112 -13.77 -13.25 4.84
N LEU A 113 -12.46 -13.11 4.68
CA LEU A 113 -11.85 -12.56 3.47
C LEU A 113 -10.88 -13.58 2.86
N PRO A 114 -10.67 -13.55 1.52
CA PRO A 114 -9.70 -14.42 0.84
C PRO A 114 -8.31 -14.36 1.48
N ARG A 115 -7.50 -15.42 1.34
CA ARG A 115 -6.08 -15.34 1.72
C ARG A 115 -5.25 -14.82 0.55
N SER A 116 -4.21 -14.07 0.87
CA SER A 116 -3.26 -13.54 -0.11
C SER A 116 -1.83 -13.63 0.43
N ASP A 117 -0.86 -13.40 -0.45
CA ASP A 117 0.58 -13.39 -0.14
C ASP A 117 1.03 -12.09 0.56
N TYR A 118 0.16 -11.08 0.63
CA TYR A 118 0.47 -9.83 1.29
C TYR A 118 0.42 -9.97 2.81
N ILE A 119 1.35 -9.33 3.53
CA ILE A 119 1.53 -9.52 4.97
C ILE A 119 0.27 -9.26 5.80
N LEU A 120 -0.53 -8.24 5.44
CA LEU A 120 -1.79 -7.99 6.17
C LEU A 120 -2.80 -9.12 6.03
N SER A 121 -2.70 -9.98 5.01
CA SER A 121 -3.54 -11.17 4.92
C SER A 121 -3.24 -12.18 6.02
N PHE A 122 -1.96 -12.40 6.33
CA PHE A 122 -1.55 -13.27 7.44
C PHE A 122 -2.00 -12.70 8.79
N ILE A 123 -1.72 -11.40 9.00
CA ILE A 123 -2.09 -10.70 10.24
C ILE A 123 -3.59 -10.69 10.45
N PHE A 124 -4.37 -10.35 9.43
CA PHE A 124 -5.83 -10.33 9.49
C PHE A 124 -6.41 -11.70 9.83
N ASP A 125 -5.98 -12.76 9.13
CA ASP A 125 -6.50 -14.12 9.35
C ASP A 125 -6.28 -14.58 10.80
N LYS A 126 -5.09 -14.31 11.36
CA LYS A 126 -4.81 -14.61 12.75
C LYS A 126 -5.58 -13.74 13.72
N PHE A 127 -5.70 -12.45 13.43
CA PHE A 127 -6.45 -11.50 14.27
C PHE A 127 -7.91 -11.91 14.41
N VAL A 128 -8.62 -12.15 13.31
CA VAL A 128 -10.06 -12.52 13.35
C VAL A 128 -10.30 -13.89 14.00
N LYS A 129 -9.29 -14.77 14.01
CA LYS A 129 -9.33 -16.07 14.69
C LYS A 129 -8.86 -16.03 16.14
N LYS A 130 -8.43 -14.85 16.63
CA LYS A 130 -7.82 -14.68 17.95
C LYS A 130 -6.57 -15.54 18.17
N GLU A 131 -5.81 -15.78 17.09
CA GLU A 131 -4.55 -16.52 17.10
C GLU A 131 -3.35 -15.58 17.31
N TYR A 132 -3.30 -14.90 18.45
CA TYR A 132 -2.22 -13.99 18.84
C TYR A 132 -1.98 -14.00 20.35
N ILE A 133 -0.84 -13.49 20.78
CA ILE A 133 -0.57 -13.16 22.18
C ILE A 133 -0.79 -11.66 22.32
N GLN A 134 -1.62 -11.23 23.26
CA GLN A 134 -1.80 -9.81 23.55
C GLN A 134 -0.95 -9.43 24.76
N ASP A 135 -0.11 -8.42 24.59
CA ASP A 135 0.67 -7.78 25.67
C ASP A 135 0.32 -6.28 25.70
N ILE A 136 -0.50 -5.89 26.67
CA ILE A 136 -1.06 -4.53 26.80
C ILE A 136 -1.78 -4.14 25.49
N ASP A 137 -1.20 -3.23 24.71
CA ASP A 137 -1.75 -2.68 23.46
C ASP A 137 -1.02 -3.23 22.22
N ILE A 138 -0.26 -4.32 22.38
CA ILE A 138 0.52 -4.98 21.32
C ILE A 138 -0.04 -6.36 21.06
N TYR A 139 -0.34 -6.65 19.80
CA TYR A 139 -0.79 -7.95 19.31
C TYR A 139 0.39 -8.66 18.62
N ILE A 140 0.81 -9.78 19.19
CA ILE A 140 1.98 -10.53 18.77
C ILE A 140 1.55 -11.79 18.00
N PHE A 141 1.99 -11.89 16.74
CA PHE A 141 1.70 -13.00 15.85
C PHE A 141 2.97 -13.78 15.55
N LYS A 142 2.95 -15.10 15.76
CA LYS A 142 4.08 -15.99 15.45
C LYS A 142 3.84 -16.73 14.15
N GLU A 143 4.88 -16.78 13.31
CA GLU A 143 4.86 -17.61 12.12
C GLU A 143 5.17 -19.07 12.49
N PRO A 144 4.41 -20.06 12.01
CA PRO A 144 4.68 -21.46 12.30
C PRO A 144 6.06 -21.89 11.78
N ASN A 145 6.83 -22.61 12.60
CA ASN A 145 8.15 -23.15 12.24
C ASN A 145 9.17 -22.08 11.78
N SER A 146 9.07 -20.86 12.30
CA SER A 146 9.90 -19.73 11.93
C SER A 146 10.22 -18.89 13.17
N ASP A 147 11.44 -18.36 13.24
CA ASP A 147 11.85 -17.37 14.25
C ASP A 147 11.34 -15.95 13.91
N THR A 148 10.40 -15.85 12.99
CA THR A 148 9.77 -14.61 12.57
C THR A 148 8.50 -14.39 13.37
N HIS A 149 8.37 -13.19 13.94
CA HIS A 149 7.15 -12.76 14.59
C HIS A 149 6.82 -11.32 14.19
N TYR A 150 5.56 -10.96 14.42
CA TYR A 150 5.01 -9.67 14.04
C TYR A 150 4.35 -9.03 15.24
N GLU A 151 4.54 -7.73 15.40
CA GLU A 151 3.83 -6.94 16.39
C GLU A 151 2.94 -5.94 15.66
N LEU A 152 1.66 -5.93 15.99
CA LEU A 152 0.70 -4.93 15.54
C LEU A 152 0.26 -4.09 16.74
N SER A 153 0.34 -2.77 16.59
CA SER A 153 -0.13 -1.83 17.60
C SER A 153 -0.70 -0.58 16.94
N VAL A 154 -1.34 0.27 17.75
CA VAL A 154 -1.78 1.61 17.36
C VAL A 154 -0.83 2.65 17.93
N SER A 155 -0.47 3.63 17.10
CA SER A 155 0.24 4.83 17.56
C SER A 155 -0.48 6.08 17.06
N GLN A 156 -0.15 7.23 17.65
CA GLN A 156 -0.74 8.51 17.29
C GLN A 156 0.29 9.39 16.60
N GLU A 157 -0.09 10.03 15.50
CA GLU A 157 0.70 11.10 14.88
C GLU A 157 -0.22 12.27 14.53
N LYS A 158 0.01 13.43 15.18
CA LYS A 158 -0.82 14.64 15.02
C LYS A 158 -2.33 14.35 15.19
N ASP A 159 -2.67 13.60 16.24
CA ASP A 159 -4.04 13.18 16.59
C ASP A 159 -4.72 12.26 15.57
N ILE A 160 -3.96 11.70 14.63
CA ILE A 160 -4.46 10.69 13.69
C ILE A 160 -3.87 9.34 14.12
N PRO A 161 -4.72 8.34 14.43
CA PRO A 161 -4.26 7.00 14.73
C PRO A 161 -3.65 6.38 13.47
N LYS A 162 -2.56 5.63 13.65
CA LYS A 162 -1.95 4.80 12.62
C LYS A 162 -1.65 3.41 13.17
N LEU A 163 -1.85 2.40 12.34
CA LEU A 163 -1.42 1.05 12.67
C LEU A 163 0.07 0.92 12.41
N VAL A 164 0.79 0.34 13.35
CA VAL A 164 2.22 0.06 13.24
C VAL A 164 2.40 -1.44 13.24
N LEU A 165 2.92 -1.96 12.14
CA LEU A 165 3.28 -3.36 11.98
C LEU A 165 4.80 -3.48 11.99
N LYS A 166 5.35 -4.09 13.05
CA LYS A 166 6.77 -4.41 13.13
C LYS A 166 7.00 -5.87 12.76
N ILE A 167 8.08 -6.13 12.04
CA ILE A 167 8.49 -7.46 11.60
C ILE A 167 9.83 -7.77 12.25
N PHE A 168 9.87 -8.84 13.04
CA PHE A 168 11.06 -9.31 13.73
C PHE A 168 11.52 -10.65 13.17
N LYS A 169 12.82 -10.88 13.16
CA LYS A 169 13.43 -12.17 12.83
C LYS A 169 14.60 -12.41 13.78
N ASN A 170 14.58 -13.54 14.50
CA ASN A 170 15.52 -13.84 15.58
C ASN A 170 15.53 -12.72 16.64
N ASP A 171 14.34 -12.23 17.00
CA ASP A 171 14.13 -11.10 17.92
C ASP A 171 14.76 -9.76 17.52
N GLU A 172 15.29 -9.65 16.30
CA GLU A 172 15.78 -8.39 15.74
C GLU A 172 14.73 -7.75 14.83
N LEU A 173 14.46 -6.45 15.04
CA LEU A 173 13.57 -5.66 14.18
C LEU A 173 14.16 -5.58 12.77
N LYS A 174 13.44 -6.10 11.78
CA LYS A 174 13.84 -6.09 10.36
C LYS A 174 13.11 -5.02 9.55
N SER A 175 11.87 -4.75 9.89
CA SER A 175 11.05 -3.77 9.17
C SER A 175 9.97 -3.21 10.08
N GLN A 176 9.57 -1.97 9.81
CA GLN A 176 8.40 -1.34 10.38
C GLN A 176 7.58 -0.75 9.24
N ILE A 177 6.28 -1.03 9.24
CA ILE A 177 5.33 -0.56 8.26
C ILE A 177 4.24 0.22 9.00
N GLU A 178 3.91 1.39 8.49
CA GLU A 178 2.88 2.25 9.06
C GLU A 178 1.70 2.35 8.10
N TYR A 179 0.50 2.16 8.62
CA TYR A 179 -0.74 2.24 7.86
C TYR A 179 -1.65 3.32 8.42
N TRP A 180 -2.02 4.24 7.54
CA TRP A 180 -2.98 5.33 7.76
C TRP A 180 -4.36 5.01 7.20
#